data_AF-A0A971HIJ7-F1
#
_entry.id   AF-A0A971HIJ7-F1
#
_cell.length_a   1.000
_cell.length_b   1.000
_cell.length_c   1.000
_cell.angle_alpha   90.00
_cell.angle_beta   90.00
_cell.angle_gamma   90.00
#
_symmetry.space_group_name_H-M   'P 1'
#
loop_
_entity.id
_entity.type
_entity.pdbx_description
1 polymer ?
#
loop_
_entity_poly.entity_id
_entity_poly.type
_entity_poly.pdbx_seq_one_letter_code
_entity_poly.pdbx_strand_id
1 'polypeptide(L)'
;MKKITITLTSFLFLFIIFGILNINALDRKPSDFDNITYIIGTHEFTIDMPMTTERIMLAAKTIEGDSEKDMIILYKNVEGEWINTITKKILSPSELPTTFNIQYTNTVSLNKAQDAPIEALVGVAPTSTANNDGKITGTTVQMEYKLKTSTEWKKILGSEITGLSTGTYQVRYAAKTGFNAGTSKEVTISPYVKSSDSTLNKIKINGIELLGFSMSTLTYDVELEAGTIVVPTIEVELTDIKATTLVTNATTLPGTTKIVVTAENRTKTTYTIKFTVKVIIVSAITVTGDGSATTIETNAGTLQMSALVGPSNASNKAVTWSVTNNTIATISTTGLLTAVTNGTVTV
;
A
#
# COMPACT_ATOMS: atom_id res chain seq x y z
N MET A 1 -29.04 -46.22 -10.11
CA MET A 1 -28.13 -45.05 -10.19
C MET A 1 -28.35 -44.36 -11.53
N LYS A 2 -28.69 -43.07 -11.53
CA LYS A 2 -28.28 -42.13 -12.58
C LYS A 2 -28.45 -40.71 -12.00
N LYS A 3 -27.30 -40.13 -11.64
CA LYS A 3 -27.10 -38.72 -11.30
C LYS A 3 -27.44 -37.90 -12.55
N ILE A 4 -28.24 -36.84 -12.39
CA ILE A 4 -28.31 -35.75 -13.35
C ILE A 4 -27.66 -34.55 -12.66
N THR A 5 -26.45 -34.22 -13.11
CA THR A 5 -25.77 -32.96 -12.85
C THR A 5 -26.15 -32.02 -13.99
N ILE A 6 -26.75 -30.87 -13.69
CA ILE A 6 -26.98 -29.81 -14.67
C ILE A 6 -25.95 -28.71 -14.43
N THR A 7 -25.02 -28.55 -15.37
CA THR A 7 -24.18 -27.37 -15.50
C THR A 7 -24.95 -26.35 -16.35
N LEU A 8 -25.40 -25.24 -15.76
CA LEU A 8 -25.94 -24.12 -16.53
C LEU A 8 -24.79 -23.21 -16.97
N THR A 9 -24.43 -23.28 -18.25
CA THR A 9 -23.87 -22.14 -18.96
C THR A 9 -25.01 -21.19 -19.33
N SER A 10 -24.85 -19.93 -18.93
CA SER A 10 -25.82 -18.86 -19.03
C SER A 10 -26.35 -18.69 -20.47
N PHE A 11 -27.61 -19.05 -20.70
CA PHE A 11 -28.40 -18.59 -21.83
C PHE A 11 -29.58 -17.78 -21.29
N LEU A 12 -29.61 -16.51 -21.69
CA LEU A 12 -30.71 -15.58 -21.49
C LEU A 12 -31.92 -16.10 -22.30
N PHE A 13 -32.95 -16.58 -21.62
CA PHE A 13 -34.25 -16.85 -22.23
C PHE A 13 -35.33 -16.12 -21.44
N LEU A 14 -36.04 -15.21 -22.12
CA LEU A 14 -37.34 -14.73 -21.70
C LEU A 14 -38.31 -15.92 -21.78
N PHE A 15 -38.57 -16.60 -20.67
CA PHE A 15 -39.62 -17.60 -20.63
C PHE A 15 -40.97 -16.90 -20.48
N ILE A 16 -41.63 -16.66 -21.61
CA ILE A 16 -43.10 -16.49 -21.59
C ILE A 16 -43.67 -17.90 -21.46
N ILE A 17 -44.07 -18.29 -20.26
CA ILE A 17 -44.80 -19.55 -20.06
C ILE A 17 -46.24 -19.30 -20.50
N PHE A 18 -46.56 -19.67 -21.74
CA PHE A 18 -47.94 -19.76 -22.19
C PHE A 18 -48.54 -21.06 -21.65
N GLY A 19 -49.43 -20.96 -20.68
CA GLY A 19 -50.29 -22.06 -20.26
C GLY A 19 -51.72 -21.79 -20.70
N ILE A 20 -52.36 -22.75 -21.36
CA ILE A 20 -53.82 -22.77 -21.52
C ILE A 20 -54.36 -23.61 -20.37
N LEU A 21 -55.14 -22.99 -19.48
CA LEU A 21 -55.91 -23.73 -18.48
C LEU A 21 -57.38 -23.69 -18.94
N ASN A 22 -57.96 -24.85 -19.25
CA ASN A 22 -59.40 -24.95 -19.41
C ASN A 22 -60.02 -24.94 -18.01
N ILE A 23 -60.72 -23.86 -17.66
CA ILE A 23 -61.32 -23.70 -16.34
C ILE A 23 -62.84 -23.81 -16.48
N ASN A 24 -63.45 -24.69 -15.70
CA ASN A 24 -64.90 -24.76 -15.57
C ASN A 24 -65.35 -23.63 -14.62
N ALA A 25 -66.15 -22.69 -15.13
CA ALA A 25 -66.50 -21.46 -14.43
C ALA A 25 -67.45 -21.69 -13.23
N LEU A 26 -68.05 -22.87 -13.12
CA LEU A 26 -69.07 -23.18 -12.11
C LEU A 26 -68.51 -23.73 -10.79
N ASP A 27 -67.21 -24.06 -10.71
CA ASP A 27 -66.64 -24.89 -9.62
C ASP A 27 -65.56 -24.25 -8.72
N ARG A 28 -65.35 -22.92 -8.75
CA ARG A 28 -64.32 -22.26 -7.91
C ARG A 28 -64.90 -21.42 -6.78
N LYS A 29 -64.22 -21.41 -5.62
CA LYS A 29 -64.56 -20.57 -4.46
C LYS A 29 -63.67 -19.31 -4.44
N PRO A 30 -64.14 -18.17 -3.88
CA PRO A 30 -63.35 -16.94 -3.81
C PRO A 30 -62.00 -17.06 -3.10
N SER A 31 -61.83 -18.07 -2.22
CA SER A 31 -60.59 -18.38 -1.52
C SER A 31 -59.48 -18.97 -2.39
N ASP A 32 -59.79 -19.33 -3.65
CA ASP A 32 -58.85 -20.01 -4.53
C ASP A 32 -57.96 -19.04 -5.33
N PHE A 33 -58.04 -17.73 -5.05
CA PHE A 33 -57.32 -16.67 -5.75
C PHE A 33 -56.38 -15.92 -4.78
N ASP A 34 -55.11 -16.31 -4.73
CA ASP A 34 -54.09 -15.58 -3.96
C ASP A 34 -53.67 -14.30 -4.72
N ASN A 35 -53.88 -13.12 -4.11
CA ASN A 35 -53.26 -11.82 -4.37
C ASN A 35 -52.81 -11.48 -5.81
N ILE A 36 -53.60 -11.82 -6.82
CA ILE A 36 -53.41 -11.40 -8.21
C ILE A 36 -54.41 -10.28 -8.49
N THR A 37 -53.91 -9.06 -8.70
CA THR A 37 -54.71 -7.94 -9.20
C THR A 37 -55.09 -8.22 -10.65
N TYR A 38 -56.37 -8.40 -10.94
CA TYR A 38 -56.88 -8.47 -12.31
C TYR A 38 -57.31 -7.06 -12.76
N ILE A 39 -56.56 -6.47 -13.69
CA ILE A 39 -56.98 -5.23 -14.37
C ILE A 39 -57.91 -5.65 -15.52
N ILE A 40 -59.18 -5.27 -15.47
CA ILE A 40 -60.16 -5.54 -16.53
C ILE A 40 -60.72 -4.20 -17.03
N GLY A 41 -60.08 -3.63 -18.06
CA GLY A 41 -60.59 -2.48 -18.83
C GLY A 41 -60.69 -1.14 -18.07
N THR A 42 -60.69 -0.03 -18.81
CA THR A 42 -60.79 1.34 -18.28
C THR A 42 -62.25 1.79 -18.16
N HIS A 43 -63.05 1.14 -17.30
CA HIS A 43 -64.38 1.63 -16.96
C HIS A 43 -64.54 1.76 -15.44
N GLU A 44 -64.98 2.93 -14.99
CA GLU A 44 -65.10 3.29 -13.58
C GLU A 44 -66.50 2.91 -13.08
N PHE A 45 -66.59 1.99 -12.12
CA PHE A 45 -67.85 1.64 -11.46
C PHE A 45 -68.10 2.63 -10.31
N THR A 46 -69.25 3.32 -10.31
CA THR A 46 -69.60 4.30 -9.28
C THR A 46 -70.28 3.68 -8.06
N ILE A 47 -70.25 4.40 -6.94
CA ILE A 47 -70.46 3.92 -5.56
C ILE A 47 -71.87 3.39 -5.25
N ASP A 48 -72.87 3.64 -6.12
CA ASP A 48 -74.26 3.22 -5.91
C ASP A 48 -74.59 1.85 -6.52
N MET A 49 -73.58 1.10 -6.95
CA MET A 49 -73.75 -0.23 -7.55
C MET A 49 -73.35 -1.33 -6.54
N PRO A 50 -74.28 -1.86 -5.72
CA PRO A 50 -73.96 -2.94 -4.79
C PRO A 50 -73.70 -4.24 -5.56
N MET A 51 -72.44 -4.62 -5.63
CA MET A 51 -71.97 -5.86 -6.25
C MET A 51 -71.99 -6.98 -5.21
N THR A 52 -72.88 -7.96 -5.36
CA THR A 52 -72.89 -9.21 -4.57
C THR A 52 -72.44 -10.39 -5.42
N THR A 53 -71.89 -11.42 -4.79
CA THR A 53 -71.38 -12.66 -5.44
C THR A 53 -72.42 -13.44 -6.24
N GLU A 54 -73.71 -13.09 -6.18
CA GLU A 54 -74.79 -13.71 -6.98
C GLU A 54 -74.94 -13.09 -8.39
N ARG A 55 -74.22 -12.02 -8.70
CA ARG A 55 -74.19 -11.36 -10.02
C ARG A 55 -72.76 -11.42 -10.58
N ILE A 56 -72.28 -12.62 -10.90
CA ILE A 56 -70.91 -12.79 -11.41
C ILE A 56 -70.80 -12.16 -12.82
N MET A 57 -69.97 -11.12 -12.94
CA MET A 57 -69.39 -10.67 -14.21
C MET A 57 -68.28 -11.64 -14.62
N LEU A 58 -68.48 -12.36 -15.72
CA LEU A 58 -67.40 -13.09 -16.38
C LEU A 58 -66.97 -12.27 -17.60
N ALA A 59 -65.75 -11.77 -17.59
CA ALA A 59 -65.10 -11.16 -18.74
C ALA A 59 -63.97 -12.09 -19.21
N ALA A 60 -63.97 -12.47 -20.48
CA ALA A 60 -62.84 -13.15 -21.09
C ALA A 60 -62.64 -12.67 -22.54
N LYS A 61 -61.42 -12.22 -22.85
CA LYS A 61 -60.56 -12.63 -23.99
C LYS A 61 -59.30 -11.74 -24.02
N THR A 62 -58.10 -12.31 -24.16
CA THR A 62 -56.82 -11.55 -24.13
C THR A 62 -56.18 -11.37 -25.51
N ILE A 63 -55.91 -10.09 -25.81
CA ILE A 63 -54.79 -9.44 -26.54
C ILE A 63 -54.43 -9.95 -27.96
N GLU A 64 -54.81 -9.19 -29.00
CA GLU A 64 -53.95 -8.31 -29.82
C GLU A 64 -54.79 -7.83 -31.02
N GLY A 65 -55.09 -6.53 -31.09
CA GLY A 65 -56.08 -5.93 -31.99
C GLY A 65 -57.25 -5.31 -31.20
N ASP A 66 -57.07 -4.07 -30.75
CA ASP A 66 -58.03 -3.35 -29.90
C ASP A 66 -59.35 -3.11 -30.62
N SER A 67 -60.41 -3.81 -30.19
CA SER A 67 -61.77 -3.29 -30.33
C SER A 67 -62.67 -3.82 -29.21
N GLU A 68 -63.56 -2.96 -28.68
CA GLU A 68 -64.59 -3.32 -27.67
C GLU A 68 -65.50 -4.49 -28.11
N LYS A 69 -65.44 -4.90 -29.38
CA LYS A 69 -66.28 -5.95 -29.96
C LYS A 69 -65.85 -7.38 -29.59
N ASP A 70 -64.67 -7.55 -29.01
CA ASP A 70 -64.08 -8.86 -28.69
C ASP A 70 -64.27 -9.31 -27.22
N MET A 71 -64.85 -8.45 -26.37
CA MET A 71 -65.19 -8.79 -24.98
C MET A 71 -66.62 -9.31 -24.89
N ILE A 72 -66.83 -10.51 -24.34
CA ILE A 72 -68.18 -10.94 -23.94
C ILE A 72 -68.35 -10.60 -22.46
N ILE A 73 -69.25 -9.67 -22.14
CA ILE A 73 -69.67 -9.38 -20.78
C ILE A 73 -71.09 -9.92 -20.62
N LEU A 74 -71.26 -10.86 -19.69
CA LEU A 74 -72.56 -11.39 -19.30
C LEU A 74 -72.89 -10.94 -17.88
N TYR A 75 -74.15 -10.58 -17.63
CA TYR A 75 -74.64 -10.31 -16.28
C TYR A 75 -76.00 -10.95 -16.07
N LYS A 76 -76.35 -11.18 -14.80
CA LYS A 76 -77.66 -11.67 -14.40
C LYS A 76 -78.55 -10.48 -14.02
N ASN A 77 -79.70 -10.31 -14.68
CA ASN A 77 -80.64 -9.24 -14.36
C ASN A 77 -81.33 -9.50 -13.01
N VAL A 78 -82.18 -8.56 -12.57
CA VAL A 78 -82.91 -8.67 -11.29
C VAL A 78 -83.88 -9.86 -11.23
N GLU A 79 -84.25 -10.41 -12.39
CA GLU A 79 -85.15 -11.57 -12.55
C GLU A 79 -84.38 -12.90 -12.66
N GLY A 80 -83.04 -12.85 -12.65
CA GLY A 80 -82.21 -14.06 -12.71
C GLY A 80 -81.85 -14.53 -14.12
N GLU A 81 -82.12 -13.73 -15.15
CA GLU A 81 -81.82 -14.08 -16.55
C GLU A 81 -80.43 -13.59 -16.95
N TRP A 82 -79.72 -14.37 -17.76
CA TRP A 82 -78.42 -13.99 -18.29
C TRP A 82 -78.56 -13.07 -19.49
N ILE A 83 -77.85 -11.94 -19.49
CA ILE A 83 -77.89 -10.94 -20.56
C ILE A 83 -76.48 -10.69 -21.07
N ASN A 84 -76.31 -10.71 -22.39
CA ASN A 84 -75.11 -10.21 -23.05
C ASN A 84 -75.16 -8.68 -23.13
N THR A 85 -74.19 -7.98 -22.52
CA THR A 85 -74.25 -6.51 -22.42
C THR A 85 -74.04 -5.79 -23.75
N ILE A 86 -73.39 -6.43 -24.73
CA ILE A 86 -73.12 -5.87 -26.05
C ILE A 86 -74.33 -6.01 -26.95
N THR A 87 -74.90 -7.20 -27.03
CA THR A 87 -76.08 -7.45 -27.90
C THR A 87 -77.41 -7.11 -27.21
N LYS A 88 -77.40 -6.88 -25.89
CA LYS A 88 -78.58 -6.70 -25.02
C LYS A 88 -79.56 -7.88 -25.05
N LYS A 89 -79.15 -9.04 -25.58
CA LYS A 89 -79.99 -10.24 -25.71
C LYS A 89 -80.01 -11.04 -24.40
N ILE A 90 -81.20 -11.52 -24.00
CA ILE A 90 -81.38 -12.56 -22.98
C ILE A 90 -80.91 -13.90 -23.56
N LEU A 91 -80.09 -14.63 -22.81
CA LEU A 91 -79.49 -15.90 -23.22
C LEU A 91 -80.18 -17.06 -22.48
N SER A 92 -80.54 -18.10 -23.23
CA SER A 92 -80.97 -19.38 -22.67
C SER A 92 -79.79 -20.18 -22.09
N PRO A 93 -80.03 -21.12 -21.16
CA PRO A 93 -78.96 -21.91 -20.54
C PRO A 93 -78.06 -22.67 -21.53
N SER A 94 -78.59 -23.07 -22.69
CA SER A 94 -77.82 -23.73 -23.77
C SER A 94 -76.95 -22.78 -24.59
N GLU A 95 -77.23 -21.46 -24.54
CA GLU A 95 -76.44 -20.43 -25.21
C GLU A 95 -75.32 -19.88 -24.30
N LEU A 96 -75.28 -20.31 -23.04
CA LEU A 96 -74.21 -19.94 -22.12
C LEU A 96 -72.93 -20.69 -22.50
N PRO A 97 -71.77 -20.00 -22.54
CA PRO A 97 -70.49 -20.66 -22.73
C PRO A 97 -70.26 -21.66 -21.58
N THR A 98 -70.02 -22.92 -21.92
CA THR A 98 -69.74 -23.97 -20.93
C THR A 98 -68.28 -23.93 -20.44
N THR A 99 -67.39 -23.27 -21.18
CA THR A 99 -66.00 -23.00 -20.81
C THR A 99 -65.57 -21.61 -21.31
N PHE A 100 -64.64 -20.97 -20.61
CA PHE A 100 -63.95 -19.75 -21.06
C PHE A 100 -62.44 -19.97 -21.07
N ASN A 101 -61.76 -19.46 -22.11
CA ASN A 101 -60.31 -19.42 -22.17
C ASN A 101 -59.80 -18.13 -21.52
N ILE A 102 -59.14 -18.25 -20.38
CA ILE A 102 -58.36 -17.16 -19.78
C ILE A 102 -56.91 -17.41 -20.16
N GLN A 103 -56.31 -16.57 -21.01
CA GLN A 103 -54.85 -16.52 -21.06
C GLN A 103 -54.41 -15.50 -20.02
N TYR A 104 -53.50 -15.90 -19.15
CA TYR A 104 -52.80 -14.98 -18.26
C TYR A 104 -51.37 -14.84 -18.77
N THR A 105 -50.84 -13.62 -18.73
CA THR A 105 -49.40 -13.38 -18.88
C THR A 105 -48.85 -13.06 -17.51
N ASN A 106 -48.04 -13.97 -16.96
CA ASN A 106 -47.31 -13.68 -15.73
C ASN A 106 -46.10 -12.81 -16.11
N THR A 107 -46.27 -11.48 -16.09
CA THR A 107 -45.16 -10.55 -16.33
C THR A 107 -44.33 -10.46 -15.06
N VAL A 108 -43.45 -11.44 -14.86
CA VAL A 108 -42.33 -11.27 -13.91
C VAL A 108 -41.46 -10.16 -14.48
N SER A 109 -41.55 -8.96 -13.91
CA SER A 109 -40.62 -7.87 -14.23
C SER A 109 -39.23 -8.28 -13.75
N LEU A 110 -38.46 -8.94 -14.61
CA LEU A 110 -37.09 -9.33 -14.32
C LEU A 110 -36.24 -8.07 -14.21
N ASN A 111 -35.44 -8.00 -13.14
CA ASN A 111 -34.46 -6.94 -12.98
C ASN A 111 -33.45 -6.96 -14.15
N LYS A 112 -33.11 -5.77 -14.66
CA LYS A 112 -32.09 -5.59 -15.69
C LYS A 112 -30.69 -5.90 -15.15
N ALA A 113 -29.79 -6.35 -16.01
CA ALA A 113 -28.37 -6.49 -15.65
C ALA A 113 -27.71 -5.13 -15.42
N GLN A 114 -26.66 -5.10 -14.59
CA GLN A 114 -25.78 -3.94 -14.43
C GLN A 114 -24.35 -4.33 -14.81
N ASP A 115 -23.65 -3.40 -15.45
CA ASP A 115 -22.23 -3.54 -15.75
C ASP A 115 -21.37 -3.36 -14.49
N ALA A 116 -20.08 -3.66 -14.62
CA ALA A 116 -19.11 -3.39 -13.58
C ALA A 116 -18.87 -1.89 -13.39
N PRO A 117 -18.39 -1.46 -12.20
CA PRO A 117 -17.96 -0.09 -11.96
C PRO A 117 -17.00 0.44 -13.02
N ILE A 118 -17.34 1.58 -13.62
CA ILE A 118 -16.50 2.25 -14.63
C ILE A 118 -15.41 3.11 -13.99
N GLU A 119 -15.54 3.39 -12.70
CA GLU A 119 -14.68 4.26 -11.91
C GLU A 119 -13.24 3.70 -11.84
N ALA A 120 -12.28 4.62 -11.74
CA ALA A 120 -10.86 4.31 -11.56
C ALA A 120 -10.61 3.83 -10.11
N LEU A 121 -11.01 2.60 -9.81
CA LEU A 121 -10.75 1.96 -8.53
C LEU A 121 -9.25 1.69 -8.39
N VAL A 122 -8.64 2.19 -7.32
CA VAL A 122 -7.21 2.02 -7.05
C VAL A 122 -7.04 1.37 -5.68
N GLY A 123 -6.28 0.26 -5.64
CA GLY A 123 -5.85 -0.36 -4.39
C GLY A 123 -4.58 0.31 -3.87
N VAL A 124 -4.58 0.73 -2.61
CA VAL A 124 -3.43 1.33 -1.91
C VAL A 124 -2.93 0.35 -0.87
N ALA A 125 -1.64 0.03 -0.94
CA ALA A 125 -0.99 -0.91 -0.02
C ALA A 125 -1.07 -0.43 1.45
N PRO A 126 -1.01 -1.36 2.44
CA PRO A 126 -0.88 -1.01 3.84
C PRO A 126 0.38 -0.17 4.14
N THR A 127 0.39 0.54 5.27
CA THR A 127 1.53 1.38 5.70
C THR A 127 2.69 0.59 6.30
N SER A 128 2.46 -0.67 6.68
CA SER A 128 3.47 -1.60 7.18
C SER A 128 3.08 -3.06 6.92
N THR A 129 4.00 -4.00 7.17
CA THR A 129 3.70 -5.45 7.07
C THR A 129 2.77 -5.96 8.18
N ALA A 130 2.63 -5.21 9.28
CA ALA A 130 1.83 -5.62 10.44
C ALA A 130 0.40 -5.06 10.41
N ASN A 131 0.18 -3.97 9.65
CA ASN A 131 -1.09 -3.27 9.63
C ASN A 131 -2.00 -3.82 8.53
N ASN A 132 -3.29 -3.89 8.83
CA ASN A 132 -4.35 -4.11 7.85
C ASN A 132 -5.04 -2.78 7.54
N ASP A 133 -4.27 -1.79 7.10
CA ASP A 133 -4.75 -0.42 6.84
C ASP A 133 -4.71 -0.03 5.35
N GLY A 134 -4.63 -1.03 4.46
CA GLY A 134 -4.77 -0.83 3.03
C GLY A 134 -6.12 -0.21 2.67
N LYS A 135 -6.20 0.36 1.46
CA LYS A 135 -7.39 1.09 1.00
C LYS A 135 -7.79 0.70 -0.41
N ILE A 136 -9.06 0.97 -0.73
CA ILE A 136 -9.54 1.09 -2.12
C ILE A 136 -10.12 2.49 -2.27
N THR A 137 -9.59 3.29 -3.20
CA THR A 137 -10.08 4.64 -3.50
C THR A 137 -10.88 4.67 -4.80
N GLY A 138 -11.71 5.70 -4.98
CA GLY A 138 -12.56 5.86 -6.18
C GLY A 138 -13.88 5.10 -6.09
N THR A 139 -14.28 4.67 -4.88
CA THR A 139 -15.53 3.94 -4.66
C THR A 139 -16.70 4.90 -4.53
N THR A 140 -17.93 4.39 -4.49
CA THR A 140 -19.12 5.20 -4.19
C THR A 140 -20.10 4.43 -3.30
N VAL A 141 -21.07 5.13 -2.71
CA VAL A 141 -22.12 4.52 -1.87
C VAL A 141 -23.10 3.62 -2.64
N GLN A 142 -23.07 3.66 -3.99
CA GLN A 142 -23.85 2.78 -4.86
C GLN A 142 -23.18 1.41 -5.05
N MET A 143 -21.96 1.25 -4.54
CA MET A 143 -21.17 0.04 -4.68
C MET A 143 -21.15 -0.78 -3.39
N GLU A 144 -20.78 -2.04 -3.57
CA GLU A 144 -20.45 -2.98 -2.51
C GLU A 144 -19.16 -3.71 -2.87
N TYR A 145 -18.47 -4.22 -1.86
CA TYR A 145 -17.19 -4.90 -2.03
C TYR A 145 -17.11 -6.19 -1.23
N LYS A 146 -16.26 -7.10 -1.66
CA LYS A 146 -15.85 -8.25 -0.88
C LYS A 146 -14.42 -8.66 -1.21
N LEU A 147 -13.75 -9.35 -0.29
CA LEU A 147 -12.54 -10.08 -0.64
C LEU A 147 -12.91 -11.16 -1.67
N LYS A 148 -12.10 -11.41 -2.70
CA LYS A 148 -12.41 -12.37 -3.77
C LYS A 148 -12.76 -13.76 -3.24
N THR A 149 -12.13 -14.17 -2.12
CA THR A 149 -12.37 -15.44 -1.42
C THR A 149 -13.59 -15.43 -0.49
N SER A 150 -14.17 -14.26 -0.20
CA SER A 150 -15.39 -14.10 0.60
C SER A 150 -16.64 -14.33 -0.25
N THR A 151 -17.70 -14.82 0.38
CA THR A 151 -19.06 -14.87 -0.18
C THR A 151 -19.88 -13.63 0.17
N GLU A 152 -19.56 -12.99 1.31
CA GLU A 152 -20.29 -11.87 1.86
C GLU A 152 -19.88 -10.54 1.23
N TRP A 153 -20.86 -9.79 0.72
CA TRP A 153 -20.70 -8.42 0.23
C TRP A 153 -20.89 -7.41 1.35
N LYS A 154 -20.03 -6.40 1.38
CA LYS A 154 -20.04 -5.31 2.35
C LYS A 154 -20.41 -4.01 1.65
N LYS A 155 -21.27 -3.21 2.27
CA LYS A 155 -21.66 -1.89 1.76
C LYS A 155 -20.48 -0.91 1.81
N ILE A 156 -20.35 -0.08 0.79
CA ILE A 156 -19.40 1.04 0.78
C ILE A 156 -20.09 2.30 1.30
N LEU A 157 -19.41 3.05 2.17
CA LEU A 157 -19.97 4.22 2.86
C LEU A 157 -19.48 5.57 2.31
N GLY A 158 -18.51 5.57 1.39
CA GLY A 158 -17.94 6.80 0.85
C GLY A 158 -17.08 6.59 -0.37
N SER A 159 -16.20 7.56 -0.63
CA SER A 159 -15.27 7.57 -1.76
C SER A 159 -14.04 6.67 -1.60
N GLU A 160 -13.85 6.13 -0.39
CA GLU A 160 -12.81 5.15 -0.09
C GLU A 160 -13.29 4.09 0.89
N ILE A 161 -12.65 2.92 0.83
CA ILE A 161 -12.71 1.88 1.86
C ILE A 161 -11.33 1.83 2.53
N THR A 162 -11.30 1.81 3.85
CA THR A 162 -10.07 1.75 4.65
C THR A 162 -10.03 0.49 5.51
N GLY A 163 -8.87 0.18 6.09
CA GLY A 163 -8.76 -0.94 7.05
C GLY A 163 -8.77 -2.31 6.37
N LEU A 164 -8.25 -2.38 5.14
CA LEU A 164 -8.25 -3.60 4.34
C LEU A 164 -6.89 -4.31 4.45
N SER A 165 -6.94 -5.63 4.62
CA SER A 165 -5.77 -6.49 4.45
C SER A 165 -5.38 -6.57 2.97
N THR A 166 -4.14 -6.97 2.70
CA THR A 166 -3.67 -7.26 1.35
C THR A 166 -4.51 -8.34 0.68
N GLY A 167 -4.61 -8.28 -0.65
CA GLY A 167 -5.37 -9.25 -1.44
C GLY A 167 -6.18 -8.63 -2.56
N THR A 168 -6.88 -9.49 -3.30
CA THR A 168 -7.76 -9.09 -4.40
C THR A 168 -9.19 -8.96 -3.91
N TYR A 169 -9.77 -7.79 -4.09
CA TYR A 169 -11.15 -7.48 -3.78
C TYR A 169 -11.98 -7.40 -5.06
N GLN A 170 -13.24 -7.78 -4.95
CA GLN A 170 -14.25 -7.59 -5.97
C GLN A 170 -15.14 -6.42 -5.56
N VAL A 171 -15.33 -5.45 -6.45
CA VAL A 171 -16.21 -4.30 -6.27
C VAL A 171 -17.26 -4.32 -7.38
N ARG A 172 -18.52 -4.13 -7.03
CA ARG A 172 -19.64 -4.04 -8.00
C ARG A 172 -20.65 -2.99 -7.57
N TYR A 173 -21.51 -2.55 -8.49
CA TYR A 173 -22.71 -1.82 -8.09
C TYR A 173 -23.66 -2.76 -7.33
N ALA A 174 -24.15 -2.30 -6.18
CA ALA A 174 -25.16 -3.02 -5.43
C ALA A 174 -26.48 -3.07 -6.21
N ALA A 175 -27.28 -4.11 -5.97
CA ALA A 175 -28.60 -4.22 -6.57
C ALA A 175 -29.47 -3.02 -6.16
N LYS A 176 -30.28 -2.53 -7.10
CA LYS A 176 -31.26 -1.45 -6.88
C LYS A 176 -32.58 -1.81 -7.56
N THR A 177 -33.66 -1.12 -7.23
CA THR A 177 -34.99 -1.41 -7.83
C THR A 177 -34.91 -1.46 -9.36
N GLY A 178 -35.35 -2.58 -9.93
CA GLY A 178 -35.32 -2.83 -11.38
C GLY A 178 -33.98 -3.31 -11.93
N PHE A 179 -32.95 -3.51 -11.09
CA PHE A 179 -31.60 -3.90 -11.49
C PHE A 179 -30.95 -4.93 -10.56
N ASN A 180 -30.37 -5.97 -11.15
CA ASN A 180 -29.54 -6.94 -10.43
C ASN A 180 -28.18 -6.31 -10.13
N ALA A 181 -27.54 -6.75 -9.04
CA ALA A 181 -26.18 -6.34 -8.74
C ALA A 181 -25.24 -6.55 -9.94
N GLY A 182 -24.31 -5.62 -10.13
CA GLY A 182 -23.48 -5.59 -11.34
C GLY A 182 -22.46 -6.72 -11.43
N THR A 183 -21.83 -6.85 -12.59
CA THR A 183 -20.60 -7.64 -12.70
C THR A 183 -19.50 -7.01 -11.83
N SER A 184 -18.56 -7.80 -11.35
CA SER A 184 -17.52 -7.31 -10.43
C SER A 184 -16.27 -6.88 -11.17
N LYS A 185 -15.67 -5.77 -10.72
CA LYS A 185 -14.31 -5.35 -11.05
C LYS A 185 -13.35 -5.80 -9.95
N GLU A 186 -12.20 -6.36 -10.33
CA GLU A 186 -11.16 -6.76 -9.38
C GLU A 186 -10.21 -5.60 -9.08
N VAL A 187 -9.90 -5.41 -7.80
CA VAL A 187 -8.97 -4.40 -7.31
C VAL A 187 -7.98 -5.10 -6.38
N THR A 188 -6.69 -4.94 -6.63
CA THR A 188 -5.65 -5.56 -5.82
C THR A 188 -5.05 -4.56 -4.85
N ILE A 189 -5.04 -4.92 -3.57
CA ILE A 189 -4.26 -4.27 -2.53
C ILE A 189 -2.94 -5.03 -2.41
N SER A 190 -1.88 -4.46 -2.99
CA SER A 190 -0.53 -5.01 -2.92
C SER A 190 0.01 -5.04 -1.49
N PRO A 191 0.95 -5.96 -1.17
CA PRO A 191 1.64 -5.94 0.10
C PRO A 191 2.51 -4.69 0.26
N TYR A 192 2.71 -4.30 1.52
CA TYR A 192 3.71 -3.29 1.86
C TYR A 192 5.11 -3.78 1.44
N VAL A 193 5.86 -2.92 0.75
CA VAL A 193 7.24 -3.18 0.34
C VAL A 193 8.17 -2.36 1.23
N LYS A 194 9.03 -3.06 1.98
CA LYS A 194 10.05 -2.43 2.81
C LYS A 194 11.04 -1.66 1.94
N SER A 195 11.41 -0.46 2.37
CA SER A 195 12.39 0.36 1.66
C SER A 195 13.76 -0.31 1.63
N SER A 196 14.46 -0.16 0.50
CA SER A 196 15.82 -0.64 0.27
C SER A 196 16.89 0.46 0.36
N ASP A 197 16.50 1.69 0.66
CA ASP A 197 17.42 2.82 0.72
C ASP A 197 18.27 2.75 1.99
N SER A 198 19.55 2.40 1.82
CA SER A 198 20.56 2.37 2.88
C SER A 198 21.59 3.48 2.71
N THR A 199 21.22 4.64 2.14
CA THR A 199 22.15 5.76 1.92
C THR A 199 22.08 6.82 3.02
N LEU A 200 23.09 7.69 3.06
CA LEU A 200 23.11 8.89 3.91
C LEU A 200 22.86 10.13 3.07
N ASN A 201 22.13 11.10 3.62
CA ASN A 201 22.06 12.46 3.07
C ASN A 201 23.29 13.28 3.44
N LYS A 202 23.92 12.99 4.59
CA LYS A 202 24.98 13.83 5.15
C LYS A 202 25.88 13.07 6.12
N ILE A 203 27.15 13.46 6.14
CA ILE A 203 28.13 13.13 7.18
C ILE A 203 28.67 14.44 7.77
N LYS A 204 28.78 14.51 9.08
CA LYS A 204 29.44 15.60 9.81
C LYS A 204 30.60 15.06 10.64
N ILE A 205 31.71 15.79 10.64
CA ILE A 205 32.92 15.52 11.41
C ILE A 205 33.09 16.69 12.40
N ASN A 206 33.07 16.40 13.70
CA ASN A 206 33.05 17.42 14.77
C ASN A 206 31.94 18.48 14.56
N GLY A 207 30.76 18.03 14.11
CA GLY A 207 29.62 18.90 13.79
C GLY A 207 29.69 19.67 12.47
N ILE A 208 30.83 19.63 11.76
CA ILE A 208 31.03 20.30 10.46
C ILE A 208 30.70 19.33 9.33
N GLU A 209 29.93 19.77 8.35
CA GLU A 209 29.57 18.95 7.19
C GLU A 209 30.81 18.53 6.39
N LEU A 210 30.89 17.25 6.04
CA LEU A 210 31.97 16.70 5.24
C LEU A 210 31.88 17.25 3.82
N LEU A 211 32.84 18.09 3.45
CA LEU A 211 32.93 18.67 2.12
C LEU A 211 33.07 17.57 1.05
N GLY A 212 32.32 17.69 -0.04
CA GLY A 212 32.37 16.72 -1.15
C GLY A 212 31.66 15.39 -0.87
N PHE A 213 30.82 15.32 0.18
CA PHE A 213 29.99 14.15 0.43
C PHE A 213 29.11 13.80 -0.78
N SER A 214 29.06 12.51 -1.10
CA SER A 214 28.19 11.91 -2.10
C SER A 214 27.66 10.58 -1.61
N MET A 215 26.37 10.30 -1.86
CA MET A 215 25.72 9.05 -1.46
C MET A 215 26.40 7.80 -2.02
N SER A 216 27.06 7.93 -3.19
CA SER A 216 27.76 6.84 -3.89
C SER A 216 29.23 6.70 -3.50
N THR A 217 29.83 7.71 -2.86
CA THR A 217 31.22 7.65 -2.40
C THR A 217 31.26 6.97 -1.03
N LEU A 218 31.84 5.76 -1.00
CA LEU A 218 31.85 4.91 0.19
C LEU A 218 33.12 5.03 1.04
N THR A 219 34.13 5.76 0.58
CA THR A 219 35.38 5.99 1.32
C THR A 219 35.80 7.45 1.20
N TYR A 220 36.13 8.05 2.34
CA TYR A 220 36.60 9.42 2.46
C TYR A 220 37.93 9.42 3.21
N ASP A 221 38.93 10.05 2.62
CA ASP A 221 40.20 10.34 3.27
C ASP A 221 40.11 11.75 3.88
N VAL A 222 40.38 11.85 5.18
CA VAL A 222 40.29 13.10 5.95
C VAL A 222 41.62 13.33 6.64
N GLU A 223 42.35 14.33 6.19
CA GLU A 223 43.57 14.79 6.85
C GLU A 223 43.20 15.77 7.97
N LEU A 224 43.64 15.45 9.18
CA LEU A 224 43.48 16.28 10.38
C LEU A 224 44.73 17.14 10.58
N GLU A 225 44.55 18.29 11.24
CA GLU A 225 45.66 19.19 11.54
C GLU A 225 46.73 18.55 12.44
N ALA A 226 47.97 19.00 12.29
CA ALA A 226 49.10 18.45 13.02
C ALA A 226 48.92 18.57 14.54
N GLY A 227 49.26 17.50 15.26
CA GLY A 227 49.09 17.43 16.72
C GLY A 227 47.70 16.98 17.18
N THR A 228 46.78 16.68 16.26
CA THR A 228 45.49 16.08 16.62
C THR A 228 45.70 14.68 17.20
N ILE A 229 45.30 14.49 18.46
CA ILE A 229 45.39 13.21 19.18
C ILE A 229 44.02 12.60 19.52
N VAL A 230 42.95 13.40 19.40
CA VAL A 230 41.58 12.98 19.70
C VAL A 230 40.89 12.57 18.41
N VAL A 231 40.31 11.37 18.39
CA VAL A 231 39.52 10.89 17.25
C VAL A 231 38.28 11.79 17.08
N PRO A 232 38.02 12.33 15.88
CA PRO A 232 36.85 13.18 15.64
C PRO A 232 35.51 12.47 15.91
N THR A 233 34.51 13.22 16.36
CA THR A 233 33.14 12.72 16.47
C THR A 233 32.46 12.68 15.11
N ILE A 234 31.64 11.65 14.87
CA ILE A 234 30.88 11.46 13.64
C ILE A 234 29.38 11.56 13.92
N GLU A 235 28.70 12.40 13.14
CA GLU A 235 27.25 12.50 13.08
C GLU A 235 26.78 12.30 11.65
N VAL A 236 25.58 11.76 11.46
CA VAL A 236 25.06 11.42 10.12
C VAL A 236 23.57 11.72 10.00
N GLU A 237 23.12 11.98 8.78
CA GLU A 237 21.70 12.13 8.43
C GLU A 237 21.32 11.04 7.42
N LEU A 238 20.30 10.26 7.72
CA LEU A 238 19.80 9.18 6.87
C LEU A 238 18.99 9.74 5.70
N THR A 239 19.09 9.10 4.53
CA THR A 239 18.19 9.41 3.40
C THR A 239 16.77 8.94 3.68
N ASP A 240 16.64 7.72 4.20
CA ASP A 240 15.36 7.14 4.62
C ASP A 240 15.23 7.14 6.15
N ILE A 241 14.19 7.80 6.67
CA ILE A 241 13.88 7.88 8.10
C ILE A 241 13.58 6.51 8.74
N LYS A 242 13.24 5.49 7.93
CA LYS A 242 13.01 4.11 8.39
C LYS A 242 14.30 3.28 8.46
N ALA A 243 15.42 3.79 7.94
CA ALA A 243 16.71 3.13 8.06
C ALA A 243 17.30 3.28 9.48
N THR A 244 18.35 2.51 9.77
CA THR A 244 19.11 2.59 11.03
C THR A 244 20.59 2.72 10.75
N THR A 245 21.35 3.27 11.70
CA THR A 245 22.80 3.46 11.57
C THR A 245 23.56 2.84 12.74
N LEU A 246 24.77 2.38 12.46
CA LEU A 246 25.76 1.97 13.45
C LEU A 246 27.11 2.60 13.09
N VAL A 247 27.63 3.45 13.97
CA VAL A 247 28.94 4.08 13.82
C VAL A 247 29.96 3.38 14.71
N THR A 248 31.03 2.87 14.12
CA THR A 248 32.18 2.30 14.82
C THR A 248 33.37 3.22 14.63
N ASN A 249 33.63 4.04 15.65
CA ASN A 249 34.71 5.02 15.64
C ASN A 249 36.10 4.36 15.64
N ALA A 250 37.07 5.06 15.06
CA ALA A 250 38.48 4.74 15.26
C ALA A 250 38.86 4.85 16.75
N THR A 251 39.84 4.06 17.19
CA THR A 251 40.35 4.10 18.57
C THR A 251 41.66 4.89 18.70
N THR A 252 42.37 5.10 17.59
CA THR A 252 43.64 5.84 17.51
C THR A 252 43.69 6.66 16.23
N LEU A 253 44.60 7.63 16.18
CA LEU A 253 44.95 8.37 14.97
C LEU A 253 46.40 8.04 14.54
N PRO A 254 46.67 7.85 13.23
CA PRO A 254 45.70 7.66 12.15
C PRO A 254 44.82 6.42 12.39
N GLY A 255 43.63 6.42 11.80
CA GLY A 255 42.63 5.38 12.08
C GLY A 255 41.44 5.42 11.15
N THR A 256 40.52 4.48 11.31
CA THR A 256 39.35 4.35 10.43
C THR A 256 38.06 4.27 11.23
N THR A 257 37.09 5.11 10.87
CA THR A 257 35.71 5.03 11.36
C THR A 257 34.82 4.43 10.29
N LYS A 258 33.93 3.51 10.68
CA LYS A 258 32.94 2.88 9.78
C LYS A 258 31.53 3.28 10.17
N ILE A 259 30.72 3.62 9.18
CA ILE A 259 29.30 3.91 9.34
C ILE A 259 28.53 2.87 8.53
N VAL A 260 27.79 2.01 9.22
CA VAL A 260 26.91 1.02 8.58
C VAL A 260 25.49 1.53 8.61
N VAL A 261 24.90 1.74 7.44
CA VAL A 261 23.48 2.07 7.29
C VAL A 261 22.73 0.80 6.91
N THR A 262 21.64 0.51 7.61
CA THR A 262 20.77 -0.65 7.35
C THR A 262 19.37 -0.16 7.00
N ALA A 263 18.93 -0.41 5.77
CA ALA A 263 17.58 -0.12 5.28
C ALA A 263 16.53 -1.00 5.96
N GLU A 264 15.25 -0.66 5.81
CA GLU A 264 14.13 -1.42 6.38
C GLU A 264 14.09 -2.87 5.88
N ASN A 265 14.41 -3.09 4.59
CA ASN A 265 14.50 -4.41 3.97
C ASN A 265 15.79 -5.18 4.32
N ARG A 266 16.66 -4.61 5.18
CA ARG A 266 17.97 -5.12 5.60
C ARG A 266 19.12 -4.97 4.60
N THR A 267 18.93 -4.31 3.46
CA THR A 267 20.05 -3.87 2.60
C THR A 267 21.00 -2.99 3.42
N LYS A 268 22.31 -3.14 3.19
CA LYS A 268 23.34 -2.39 3.92
C LYS A 268 24.27 -1.64 2.99
N THR A 269 24.63 -0.42 3.39
CA THR A 269 25.73 0.36 2.82
C THR A 269 26.72 0.66 3.94
N THR A 270 28.02 0.61 3.64
CA THR A 270 29.07 0.99 4.60
C THR A 270 29.88 2.15 4.06
N TYR A 271 29.87 3.27 4.77
CA TYR A 271 30.76 4.41 4.52
C TYR A 271 31.98 4.29 5.44
N THR A 272 33.16 4.59 4.90
CA THR A 272 34.44 4.49 5.61
C THR A 272 35.12 5.85 5.62
N ILE A 273 35.51 6.32 6.79
CA ILE A 273 36.28 7.57 6.96
C ILE A 273 37.66 7.18 7.46
N LYS A 274 38.68 7.45 6.65
CA LYS A 274 40.08 7.21 6.98
C LYS A 274 40.69 8.52 7.45
N PHE A 275 41.07 8.56 8.71
CA PHE A 275 41.74 9.72 9.30
C PHE A 275 43.25 9.57 9.19
N THR A 276 43.88 10.59 8.62
CA THR A 276 45.32 10.83 8.73
C THR A 276 45.55 12.07 9.57
N VAL A 277 46.76 12.23 10.11
CA VAL A 277 47.17 13.46 10.80
C VAL A 277 48.32 14.05 10.00
N LYS A 278 48.19 15.32 9.65
CA LYS A 278 49.20 16.08 8.91
C LYS A 278 50.55 15.99 9.62
N VAL A 279 51.57 15.60 8.86
CA VAL A 279 52.94 15.46 9.37
C VAL A 279 53.73 16.73 9.07
N ILE A 280 54.27 17.36 10.12
CA ILE A 280 55.21 18.46 10.02
C ILE A 280 56.62 17.88 10.05
N ILE A 281 57.32 18.00 8.93
CA ILE A 281 58.67 17.46 8.74
C ILE A 281 59.69 18.37 9.45
N VAL A 282 60.69 17.75 10.08
CA VAL A 282 61.85 18.44 10.64
C VAL A 282 62.65 19.09 9.50
N SER A 283 62.93 20.38 9.62
CA SER A 283 63.71 21.14 8.64
C SER A 283 65.07 21.60 9.18
N ALA A 284 65.28 21.57 10.50
CA ALA A 284 66.54 21.96 11.13
C ALA A 284 66.77 21.22 12.45
N ILE A 285 68.04 20.98 12.77
CA ILE A 285 68.46 20.52 14.09
C ILE A 285 69.67 21.36 14.49
N THR A 286 69.62 22.01 15.65
CA THR A 286 70.74 22.77 16.21
C THR A 286 71.26 22.06 17.44
N VAL A 287 72.54 21.69 17.43
CA VAL A 287 73.21 21.01 18.56
C VAL A 287 74.04 22.04 19.34
N THR A 288 73.92 22.01 20.67
CA THR A 288 74.64 22.91 21.58
C THR A 288 75.17 22.14 22.79
N GLY A 289 76.37 22.48 23.25
CA GLY A 289 76.85 22.05 24.55
C GLY A 289 76.26 22.91 25.67
N ASP A 290 76.11 22.35 26.86
CA ASP A 290 75.65 23.11 28.03
C ASP A 290 76.51 24.37 28.26
N GLY A 291 75.85 25.47 28.62
CA GLY A 291 76.50 26.79 28.70
C GLY A 291 77.11 27.29 27.38
N SER A 292 76.73 26.74 26.23
CA SER A 292 77.39 26.96 24.92
C SER A 292 78.85 26.51 24.87
N ALA A 293 79.27 25.62 25.77
CA ALA A 293 80.63 25.11 25.79
C ALA A 293 80.91 24.25 24.53
N THR A 294 82.13 24.38 24.03
CA THR A 294 82.63 23.59 22.89
C THR A 294 83.86 22.75 23.24
N THR A 295 84.23 22.69 24.53
CA THR A 295 85.41 22.00 25.06
C THR A 295 85.09 21.26 26.35
N ILE A 296 85.87 20.21 26.64
CA ILE A 296 85.92 19.50 27.93
C ILE A 296 87.37 19.54 28.39
N GLU A 297 87.66 20.30 29.45
CA GLU A 297 89.05 20.54 29.92
C GLU A 297 89.48 19.62 31.06
N THR A 298 88.52 18.95 31.70
CA THR A 298 88.78 18.00 32.79
C THR A 298 88.94 16.59 32.22
N ASN A 299 89.99 15.88 32.64
CA ASN A 299 90.19 14.47 32.26
C ASN A 299 88.98 13.63 32.71
N ALA A 300 88.43 12.82 31.80
CA ALA A 300 87.18 12.09 31.99
C ALA A 300 85.96 12.98 32.36
N GLY A 301 86.04 14.29 32.08
CA GLY A 301 84.94 15.23 32.26
C GLY A 301 83.81 14.97 31.27
N THR A 302 82.66 15.59 31.55
CA THR A 302 81.44 15.42 30.75
C THR A 302 80.87 16.75 30.30
N LEU A 303 80.23 16.78 29.12
CA LEU A 303 79.45 17.89 28.61
C LEU A 303 78.07 17.39 28.19
N GLN A 304 77.01 17.98 28.74
CA GLN A 304 75.66 17.66 28.30
C GLN A 304 75.40 18.33 26.95
N MET A 305 75.06 17.54 25.94
CA MET A 305 74.65 18.02 24.63
C MET A 305 73.12 18.15 24.58
N SER A 306 72.63 19.19 23.92
CA SER A 306 71.21 19.46 23.69
C SER A 306 70.96 19.67 22.20
N ALA A 307 69.83 19.16 21.71
CA ALA A 307 69.39 19.33 20.32
C ALA A 307 68.06 20.09 20.30
N LEU A 308 67.99 21.18 19.54
CA LEU A 308 66.77 21.90 19.24
C LEU A 308 66.29 21.50 17.84
N VAL A 309 65.16 20.78 17.78
CA VAL A 309 64.55 20.33 16.52
C VAL A 309 63.55 21.38 16.03
N GLY A 310 63.76 21.84 14.79
CA GLY A 310 62.96 22.85 14.10
C GLY A 310 62.16 22.26 12.93
N PRO A 311 60.93 22.74 12.66
CA PRO A 311 60.20 23.73 13.45
C PRO A 311 59.77 23.16 14.82
N SER A 312 59.45 24.05 15.78
CA SER A 312 59.10 23.65 17.16
C SER A 312 57.88 22.73 17.26
N ASN A 313 57.03 22.72 16.23
CA ASN A 313 55.86 21.88 16.06
C ASN A 313 56.08 20.67 15.12
N ALA A 314 57.33 20.29 14.82
CA ALA A 314 57.61 19.07 14.06
C ALA A 314 56.96 17.84 14.71
N SER A 315 56.38 16.95 13.90
CA SER A 315 55.57 15.82 14.37
C SER A 315 56.37 14.78 15.14
N ASN A 316 57.65 14.61 14.82
CA ASN A 316 58.57 13.77 15.56
C ASN A 316 59.86 14.57 15.86
N LYS A 317 60.12 14.78 17.15
CA LYS A 317 61.31 15.50 17.66
C LYS A 317 62.29 14.58 18.39
N ALA A 318 62.12 13.27 18.29
CA ALA A 318 63.08 12.33 18.85
C ALA A 318 64.44 12.49 18.15
N VAL A 319 65.50 12.48 18.96
CA VAL A 319 66.88 12.57 18.49
C VAL A 319 67.65 11.33 18.93
N THR A 320 68.56 10.89 18.06
CA THR A 320 69.51 9.82 18.37
C THR A 320 70.90 10.44 18.33
N TRP A 321 71.67 10.24 19.40
CA TRP A 321 73.00 10.80 19.54
C TRP A 321 74.08 9.86 19.01
N SER A 322 75.12 10.43 18.40
CA SER A 322 76.32 9.71 17.97
C SER A 322 77.54 10.60 18.13
N VAL A 323 78.73 10.04 18.00
CA VAL A 323 79.97 10.80 18.02
C VAL A 323 80.93 10.18 17.01
N THR A 324 81.65 11.00 16.24
CA THR A 324 82.46 10.51 15.10
C THR A 324 83.61 9.59 15.48
N ASN A 325 84.16 9.72 16.69
CA ASN A 325 85.25 8.86 17.18
C ASN A 325 85.08 8.52 18.66
N ASN A 326 84.65 7.28 18.92
CA ASN A 326 84.39 6.77 20.27
C ASN A 326 85.65 6.54 21.14
N THR A 327 86.85 6.60 20.55
CA THR A 327 88.12 6.51 21.29
C THR A 327 88.55 7.86 21.89
N ILE A 328 87.99 8.97 21.38
CA ILE A 328 88.24 10.33 21.87
C ILE A 328 87.16 10.75 22.85
N ALA A 329 85.90 10.49 22.55
CA ALA A 329 84.78 10.75 23.45
C ALA A 329 83.66 9.75 23.22
N THR A 330 82.85 9.46 24.24
CA THR A 330 81.63 8.65 24.10
C THR A 330 80.41 9.50 24.38
N ILE A 331 79.26 9.21 23.76
CA ILE A 331 78.01 9.91 24.04
C ILE A 331 76.91 8.93 24.43
N SER A 332 76.17 9.25 25.49
CA SER A 332 75.03 8.45 25.94
C SER A 332 73.78 8.71 25.10
N THR A 333 72.75 7.87 25.27
CA THR A 333 71.42 8.06 24.65
C THR A 333 70.72 9.35 25.10
N THR A 334 71.16 9.93 26.22
CA THR A 334 70.64 11.19 26.76
C THR A 334 71.44 12.41 26.32
N GLY A 335 72.47 12.24 25.48
CA GLY A 335 73.31 13.34 24.98
C GLY A 335 74.46 13.74 25.92
N LEU A 336 74.72 13.00 27.01
CA LEU A 336 75.90 13.24 27.85
C LEU A 336 77.16 12.76 27.12
N LEU A 337 78.01 13.70 26.71
CA LEU A 337 79.31 13.46 26.08
C LEU A 337 80.39 13.33 27.16
N THR A 338 81.20 12.27 27.12
CA THR A 338 82.28 11.99 28.09
C THR A 338 83.61 11.92 27.37
N ALA A 339 84.59 12.70 27.82
CA ALA A 339 85.94 12.69 27.26
C ALA A 339 86.69 11.39 27.63
N VAL A 340 87.45 10.84 26.68
CA VAL A 340 88.26 9.62 26.85
C VAL A 340 89.74 9.92 26.59
N THR A 341 90.06 10.55 25.45
CA THR A 341 91.42 11.00 25.12
C THR A 341 91.39 12.41 24.51
N ASN A 342 92.53 13.09 24.48
CA ASN A 342 92.62 14.42 23.87
C ASN A 342 92.37 14.33 22.35
N GLY A 343 91.48 15.19 21.85
CA GLY A 343 91.19 15.28 20.43
C GLY A 343 89.93 16.10 20.14
N THR A 344 89.48 16.05 18.90
CA THR A 344 88.26 16.71 18.44
C THR A 344 87.29 15.66 17.94
N VAL A 345 86.01 15.80 18.31
CA VAL A 345 84.92 14.96 17.83
C VAL A 345 83.80 15.84 17.28
N THR A 346 83.01 15.29 16.37
CA THR A 346 81.70 15.85 16.01
C THR A 346 80.63 14.99 16.67
N VAL A 347 79.70 15.66 17.35
CA VAL A 347 78.50 15.06 17.92
C VAL A 347 77.35 15.18 16.94
#